data_AF-A4FSG9-F1
#
_entry.id   AF-A4FSG9-F1
#
_cell.length_a   1.000
_cell.length_b   1.000
_cell.length_c   1.000
_cell.angle_alpha   90.00
_cell.angle_beta   90.00
_cell.angle_gamma   90.00
#
_symmetry.space_group_name_H-M   'P 1'
#
loop_
_entity.id
_entity.type
_entity.pdbx_description
1 polymer ?
#
loop_
_entity_poly.entity_id
_entity_poly.type
_entity_poly.pdbx_seq_one_letter_code
_entity_poly.pdbx_strand_id
1 'polypeptide(L)'
;KSGEVIQVGVNISASHIGWFEFHLCERNDPNVMETEECFAQHVLQLADGSGTRYPLSDYSPGIRNIELQLPAGVTCSNCILRWHWECGNRYGPCGDG
;
A
#
# COMPACT_ATOMS: atom_id res chain seq x y z
N LYS A 1 3.90 -17.13 2.06
CA LYS A 1 4.41 -17.76 0.82
C LYS A 1 4.40 -16.73 -0.31
N SER A 2 5.33 -16.81 -1.26
CA SER A 2 5.32 -15.92 -2.42
C SER A 2 4.03 -16.10 -3.22
N GLY A 3 3.55 -15.02 -3.84
CA GLY A 3 2.31 -15.07 -4.62
C GLY A 3 1.02 -15.34 -3.83
N GLU A 4 1.03 -15.26 -2.49
CA GLU A 4 -0.20 -15.44 -1.71
C GLU A 4 -0.98 -14.14 -1.53
N VAL A 5 -2.28 -14.27 -1.30
CA VAL A 5 -3.11 -13.16 -0.80
C VAL A 5 -2.90 -13.03 0.70
N ILE A 6 -2.59 -11.83 1.15
CA ILE A 6 -2.45 -11.47 2.56
C ILE A 6 -3.53 -10.47 2.96
N GLN A 7 -3.98 -10.52 4.21
CA GLN A 7 -4.87 -9.51 4.77
C GLN A 7 -4.07 -8.55 5.66
N VAL A 8 -4.12 -7.26 5.33
CA VAL A 8 -3.51 -6.17 6.11
C VAL A 8 -4.61 -5.41 6.84
N GLY A 9 -4.46 -5.23 8.15
CA GLY A 9 -5.33 -4.42 8.98
C GLY A 9 -4.73 -3.03 9.23
N VAL A 10 -5.34 -1.98 8.69
CA VAL A 10 -4.97 -0.58 8.95
C VAL A 10 -5.93 0.02 9.97
N ASN A 11 -5.44 0.38 11.15
CA ASN A 11 -6.27 1.03 12.18
C ASN A 11 -6.28 2.55 11.99
N ILE A 12 -7.42 3.09 11.56
CA ILE A 12 -7.61 4.52 11.31
C ILE A 12 -8.28 5.16 12.53
N SER A 13 -7.58 6.09 13.18
CA SER A 13 -8.13 6.87 14.30
C SER A 13 -8.93 8.09 13.85
N ALA A 14 -8.44 8.81 12.84
CA ALA A 14 -9.11 9.93 12.19
C ALA A 14 -9.13 9.69 10.69
N SER A 15 -10.29 9.31 10.14
CA SER A 15 -10.37 9.00 8.71
C SER A 15 -10.42 10.29 7.88
N HIS A 16 -9.61 10.31 6.84
CA HIS A 16 -9.65 11.29 5.77
C HIS A 16 -9.92 10.53 4.47
N ILE A 17 -10.77 11.11 3.62
CA ILE A 17 -10.99 10.57 2.27
C ILE A 17 -9.67 10.52 1.49
N GLY A 18 -9.59 9.65 0.50
CA GLY A 18 -8.39 9.47 -0.29
C GLY A 18 -8.20 8.02 -0.69
N TRP A 19 -6.97 7.54 -0.68
CA TRP A 19 -6.68 6.15 -1.00
C TRP A 19 -5.43 5.64 -0.28
N PHE A 20 -5.37 4.31 -0.13
CA PHE A 20 -4.18 3.60 0.32
C PHE A 20 -3.52 2.86 -0.83
N GLU A 21 -2.19 2.81 -0.82
CA GLU A 21 -1.40 1.98 -1.71
C GLU A 21 -0.31 1.28 -0.89
N PHE A 22 0.05 0.07 -1.29
CA PHE A 22 0.99 -0.77 -0.57
C PHE A 22 2.13 -1.17 -1.49
N HIS A 23 3.33 -1.19 -0.95
CA HIS A 23 4.54 -1.54 -1.68
C HIS A 23 5.37 -2.54 -0.88
N LEU A 24 6.05 -3.43 -1.60
CA LEU A 24 7.00 -4.36 -1.01
C LEU A 24 8.42 -4.04 -1.51
N CYS A 25 9.36 -3.80 -0.59
CA CYS A 25 10.77 -3.76 -0.93
C CYS A 25 11.39 -5.14 -0.67
N GLU A 26 11.95 -5.77 -1.72
CA GLU A 26 12.65 -7.05 -1.64
C GLU A 26 14.06 -6.88 -1.04
N ARG A 27 14.10 -6.59 0.25
CA ARG A 27 15.37 -6.40 0.97
C ARG A 27 15.86 -7.72 1.58
N ASN A 28 17.14 -8.03 1.36
CA ASN A 28 17.77 -9.27 1.84
C ASN A 28 18.94 -9.05 2.84
N ASP A 29 19.34 -7.80 3.09
CA ASP A 29 20.38 -7.44 4.06
C ASP A 29 19.81 -6.40 5.04
N PRO A 30 19.83 -6.65 6.37
CA PRO A 30 19.29 -5.71 7.34
C PRO A 30 20.11 -4.42 7.48
N ASN A 31 21.36 -4.40 7.02
CA ASN A 31 22.26 -3.25 7.09
C ASN A 31 22.12 -2.32 5.88
N VAL A 32 21.36 -2.72 4.86
CA VAL A 32 21.03 -1.88 3.70
C VAL A 32 19.72 -1.15 3.99
N MET A 33 19.69 0.15 3.73
CA MET A 33 18.48 0.95 3.86
C MET A 33 17.57 0.76 2.64
N GLU A 34 16.27 0.69 2.86
CA GLU A 34 15.27 0.72 1.80
C GLU A 34 15.26 2.06 1.05
N THR A 35 14.90 2.02 -0.23
CA THR A 35 14.79 3.22 -1.07
C THR A 35 13.44 3.28 -1.77
N GLU A 36 13.09 4.47 -2.26
CA GLU A 36 11.87 4.67 -3.03
C GLU A 36 11.86 3.83 -4.31
N GLU A 37 13.02 3.66 -4.96
CA GLU A 37 13.18 2.81 -6.14
C GLU A 37 12.90 1.34 -5.80
N CYS A 38 13.30 0.87 -4.63
CA CYS A 38 12.98 -0.50 -4.18
C CYS A 38 11.46 -0.70 -4.04
N PHE A 39 10.75 0.25 -3.41
CA PHE A 39 9.30 0.18 -3.29
C PHE A 39 8.57 0.33 -4.63
N ALA A 40 9.12 1.09 -5.57
CA ALA A 40 8.56 1.24 -6.91
C ALA A 40 8.59 -0.06 -7.72
N GLN A 41 9.47 -1.02 -7.39
CA GLN A 41 9.54 -2.32 -8.07
C GLN A 41 8.32 -3.21 -7.82
N HIS A 42 7.69 -3.10 -6.64
CA HIS A 42 6.56 -3.95 -6.27
C HIS A 42 5.43 -3.15 -5.62
N VAL A 43 4.66 -2.43 -6.44
CA VAL A 43 3.34 -1.94 -6.04
C VAL A 43 2.39 -3.13 -5.97
N LEU A 44 1.76 -3.34 -4.82
CA LEU A 44 0.90 -4.49 -4.58
C LEU A 44 -0.50 -4.26 -5.17
N GLN A 45 -1.04 -5.30 -5.79
CA GLN A 45 -2.41 -5.30 -6.30
C GLN A 45 -3.37 -5.67 -5.16
N LEU A 46 -4.57 -5.08 -5.19
CA LEU A 46 -5.71 -5.54 -4.42
C LEU A 46 -6.13 -6.91 -4.93
N ALA A 47 -6.44 -7.82 -4.00
CA ALA A 47 -6.75 -9.21 -4.34
C ALA A 47 -8.03 -9.36 -5.19
N ASP A 48 -8.92 -8.37 -5.16
CA ASP A 48 -10.14 -8.31 -5.97
C ASP A 48 -9.91 -7.89 -7.43
N GLY A 49 -8.67 -7.51 -7.79
CA GLY A 49 -8.31 -7.08 -9.14
C GLY A 49 -8.71 -5.64 -9.49
N SER A 50 -9.17 -4.85 -8.52
CA SER A 50 -9.57 -3.44 -8.74
C SER A 50 -8.41 -2.47 -8.97
N GLY A 51 -7.17 -2.92 -8.82
CA GLY A 51 -5.95 -2.16 -9.05
C GLY A 51 -5.07 -2.08 -7.79
N THR A 52 -4.26 -1.03 -7.67
CA THR A 52 -3.30 -0.85 -6.56
C THR A 52 -3.79 0.06 -5.44
N ARG A 53 -4.88 0.80 -5.68
CA ARG A 53 -5.37 1.85 -4.79
C ARG A 53 -6.67 1.45 -4.11
N TYR A 54 -6.62 1.26 -2.80
CA TYR A 54 -7.80 1.02 -1.98
C TYR A 54 -8.48 2.36 -1.65
N PRO A 55 -9.72 2.60 -2.10
CA PRO A 55 -10.38 3.88 -1.88
C PRO A 55 -10.89 4.04 -0.45
N LEU A 56 -10.72 5.23 0.11
CA LEU A 56 -11.38 5.69 1.32
C LEU A 56 -12.42 6.76 0.94
N SER A 57 -13.68 6.34 0.83
CA SER A 57 -14.79 7.19 0.41
C SER A 57 -15.57 7.83 1.56
N ASP A 58 -15.22 7.51 2.81
CA ASP A 58 -15.91 8.03 4.00
C ASP A 58 -14.93 8.50 5.09
N TYR A 59 -15.50 9.15 6.10
CA TYR A 59 -14.80 9.67 7.27
C TYR A 59 -14.92 8.74 8.49
N SER A 60 -15.29 7.47 8.30
CA SER A 60 -15.52 6.55 9.41
C SER A 60 -14.21 6.02 9.98
N PRO A 61 -13.93 6.12 11.30
CA PRO A 61 -12.76 5.51 11.91
C PRO A 61 -12.87 3.97 11.96
N GLY A 62 -11.81 3.30 12.40
CA GLY A 62 -11.77 1.86 12.64
C GLY A 62 -10.80 1.12 11.74
N ILE A 63 -10.86 -0.22 11.82
CA ILE A 63 -9.94 -1.10 11.11
C ILE A 63 -10.41 -1.29 9.66
N ARG A 64 -9.54 -1.00 8.70
CA ARG A 64 -9.71 -1.41 7.30
C ARG A 64 -8.92 -2.70 7.08
N ASN A 65 -9.63 -3.76 6.74
CA ASN A 65 -9.04 -5.04 6.34
C ASN A 65 -8.93 -5.05 4.82
N ILE A 66 -7.71 -5.15 4.32
CA ILE A 66 -7.39 -4.99 2.89
C ILE A 66 -6.65 -6.24 2.45
N GLU A 67 -7.18 -6.90 1.43
CA GLU A 67 -6.54 -8.08 0.85
C GLU A 67 -5.62 -7.66 -0.28
N LEU A 68 -4.34 -8.03 -0.17
CA LEU A 68 -3.28 -7.68 -1.10
C LEU A 68 -2.66 -8.94 -1.67
N GLN A 69 -2.38 -8.91 -2.97
CA GLN A 69 -1.69 -9.97 -3.69
C GLN A 69 -0.17 -9.73 -3.61
N LEU A 70 0.56 -10.61 -2.92
CA LEU A 70 2.02 -10.59 -2.96
C LEU A 70 2.52 -10.94 -4.37
N PRO A 71 3.66 -10.39 -4.83
CA PRO A 71 4.18 -10.69 -6.16
C PRO A 71 4.59 -12.17 -6.26
N ALA A 72 4.24 -12.80 -7.38
CA ALA A 72 4.64 -14.18 -7.64
C ALA A 72 6.15 -14.27 -7.84
N GLY A 73 6.79 -15.27 -7.23
CA GLY A 73 8.23 -15.50 -7.36
C GLY A 73 9.13 -14.57 -6.54
N VAL A 74 8.59 -13.53 -5.91
CA VAL A 74 9.37 -12.64 -5.02
C VAL A 74 9.50 -13.27 -3.64
N THR A 75 10.72 -13.34 -3.13
CA THR A 75 11.04 -13.85 -1.79
C THR A 75 12.15 -13.00 -1.19
N CYS A 76 12.04 -12.63 0.09
CA CYS A 76 13.08 -11.89 0.79
C CYS A 76 13.21 -12.34 2.24
N SER A 77 14.42 -12.23 2.80
CA SER A 77 14.67 -12.49 4.21
C SER A 77 14.19 -11.36 5.11
N ASN A 78 14.31 -10.11 4.64
CA ASN A 78 14.09 -8.88 5.43
C ASN A 78 13.18 -7.88 4.70
N CYS A 79 12.12 -8.41 4.08
CA CYS A 79 11.15 -7.63 3.32
C CYS A 79 10.62 -6.44 4.13
N ILE A 80 10.39 -5.31 3.46
CA ILE A 80 9.70 -4.17 4.07
C ILE A 80 8.40 -3.92 3.33
N LEU A 81 7.29 -3.88 4.08
CA LEU A 81 5.99 -3.45 3.57
C LEU A 81 5.80 -1.97 3.88
N ARG A 82 5.57 -1.15 2.86
CA ARG A 82 5.24 0.26 3.01
C ARG A 82 3.75 0.47 2.76
N TRP A 83 3.08 1.12 3.70
CA TRP A 83 1.75 1.68 3.51
C TRP A 83 1.88 3.16 3.16
N HIS A 84 1.29 3.56 2.04
CA HIS A 84 1.17 4.94 1.62
C HIS A 84 -0.30 5.37 1.69
N TRP A 85 -0.57 6.51 2.30
CA TRP A 85 -1.88 7.12 2.37
C TRP A 85 -1.85 8.52 1.78
N GLU A 86 -2.49 8.69 0.63
CA GLU A 86 -2.74 10.01 0.05
C GLU A 86 -4.14 10.49 0.45
N CYS A 87 -4.19 11.59 1.21
CA CYS A 87 -5.44 12.20 1.65
C CYS A 87 -5.98 13.18 0.59
N GLY A 88 -7.29 13.18 0.37
CA GLY A 88 -7.99 14.00 -0.63
C GLY A 88 -8.85 15.12 -0.04
N ASN A 89 -8.64 15.53 1.21
CA ASN A 89 -9.46 16.54 1.90
C ASN A 89 -8.94 17.98 1.74
N ARG A 90 -8.04 18.23 0.78
CA ARG A 90 -7.50 19.57 0.47
C ARG A 90 -7.81 19.95 -0.96
N TYR A 91 -8.24 21.20 -1.16
CA TYR A 91 -8.36 21.78 -2.49
C TYR A 91 -6.98 22.09 -3.06
N GLY A 92 -6.80 21.85 -4.36
CA GLY A 92 -5.59 22.17 -5.10
C GLY A 92 -5.86 22.20 -6.61
N PRO A 93 -4.98 22.84 -7.40
CA PRO A 93 -5.13 22.86 -8.85
C PRO A 93 -4.97 21.45 -9.42
N CYS A 94 -5.89 21.04 -10.30
CA CYS A 94 -5.81 19.78 -11.03
C CYS A 94 -4.93 19.87 -12.29
N GLY A 95 -4.59 21.10 -12.72
CA GLY A 95 -3.72 21.35 -13.87
C GLY A 95 -4.44 21.40 -15.23
N ASP A 96 -5.77 21.38 -15.23
CA ASP A 96 -6.63 21.38 -16.41
C ASP A 96 -7.33 22.73 -16.71
N GLY A 97 -7.13 23.75 -15.86
CA GLY A 97 -7.57 25.14 -16.10
C GLY A 97 -8.77 25.54 -15.27
#